data_AF-A0A429X8R4-F1
#
_entry.id   AF-A0A429X8R4-F1
#
_cell.length_a   1.000
_cell.length_b   1.000
_cell.length_c   1.000
_cell.angle_alpha   90.00
_cell.angle_beta   90.00
_cell.angle_gamma   90.00
#
_symmetry.space_group_name_H-M   'P 1'
#
loop_
_entity.id
_entity.type
_entity.pdbx_description
1 polymer ?
#
loop_
_entity_poly.entity_id
_entity_poly.type
_entity_poly.pdbx_seq_one_letter_code
_entity_poly.pdbx_strand_id
1 'polypeptide(L)'
;MARFIAKQPNGLYLRFSTIVDCPTHINMTKEDYLNNVTGTVRNRDEGEIILNQHLQPFSEVIERFVPNNMTESEFKDLLQETKDINAKYRTT
;
A
#
# COMPACT_ATOMS: atom_id res chain seq x y z
N MET A 1 9.93 -4.03 -11.65
CA MET A 1 8.67 -4.28 -10.89
C MET A 1 7.69 -3.15 -11.20
N ALA A 2 6.47 -3.45 -11.65
CA ALA A 2 5.45 -2.43 -11.93
C ALA A 2 4.69 -1.94 -10.68
N ARG A 3 4.95 -2.55 -9.52
CA ARG A 3 4.24 -2.34 -8.26
C ARG A 3 5.10 -2.84 -7.11
N PHE A 4 4.85 -2.31 -5.90
CA PHE A 4 5.46 -2.82 -4.68
C PHE A 4 4.51 -2.69 -3.49
N ILE A 5 4.85 -3.39 -2.41
CA ILE A 5 4.17 -3.31 -1.12
C ILE A 5 5.07 -2.61 -0.12
N ALA A 6 4.50 -1.71 0.66
CA ALA A 6 5.18 -1.03 1.76
C ALA A 6 4.37 -1.17 3.05
N LYS A 7 5.07 -1.17 4.19
CA LYS A 7 4.43 -1.18 5.51
C LYS A 7 4.17 0.26 5.93
N GLN A 8 2.93 0.55 6.27
CA GLN A 8 2.49 1.86 6.72
C GLN A 8 2.89 2.10 8.18
N PRO A 9 2.96 3.37 8.63
CA PRO A 9 3.23 3.71 10.03
C PRO A 9 2.23 3.10 11.02
N ASN A 10 0.96 2.94 10.64
CA ASN A 10 -0.05 2.26 11.45
C ASN A 10 0.09 0.72 11.50
N GLY A 11 1.10 0.15 10.85
CA GLY A 11 1.38 -1.29 10.85
C GLY A 11 0.66 -2.10 9.76
N LEU A 12 -0.24 -1.46 9.00
CA LEU A 12 -0.93 -2.06 7.85
C LEU A 12 -0.05 -1.97 6.58
N TYR A 13 -0.58 -2.46 5.46
CA TYR A 13 0.12 -2.52 4.18
C TYR A 13 -0.53 -1.61 3.13
N LEU A 14 0.32 -1.06 2.28
CA LEU A 14 -0.04 -0.25 1.13
C LEU A 14 0.53 -0.87 -0.14
N ARG A 15 -0.24 -0.81 -1.23
CA ARG A 15 0.23 -1.12 -2.58
C ARG A 15 0.43 0.16 -3.39
N PHE A 16 1.65 0.33 -3.88
CA PHE A 16 1.99 1.38 -4.82
C PHE A 16 2.11 0.82 -6.24
N SER A 17 1.63 1.56 -7.24
CA SER A 17 1.76 1.23 -8.65
C SER A 17 2.68 2.23 -9.32
N THR A 18 3.77 1.76 -9.93
CA THR A 18 4.69 2.60 -10.72
C THR A 18 4.23 2.77 -12.17
N ILE A 19 3.03 2.28 -12.51
CA ILE A 19 2.39 2.53 -13.82
C ILE A 19 1.55 3.80 -13.76
N VAL A 20 0.88 4.04 -12.62
CA VAL A 20 0.05 5.23 -12.39
C VAL A 20 0.69 6.21 -11.39
N ASP A 21 1.87 5.87 -10.88
CA ASP A 21 2.68 6.66 -9.95
C ASP A 21 1.97 7.09 -8.66
N CYS A 22 1.05 6.26 -8.17
CA CYS A 22 0.31 6.54 -6.95
C CYS A 22 -0.05 5.27 -6.14
N PRO A 23 -0.39 5.43 -4.84
CA PRO A 23 -1.00 4.38 -4.04
C PRO A 23 -2.33 3.93 -4.65
N THR A 24 -2.56 2.62 -4.66
CA THR A 24 -3.79 2.03 -5.21
C THR A 24 -4.64 1.33 -4.16
N HIS A 25 -4.02 0.87 -3.08
CA HIS A 25 -4.68 0.22 -1.95
C HIS A 25 -3.91 0.61 -0.69
N ILE A 26 -4.62 0.95 0.37
CA ILE A 26 -4.07 1.36 1.66
C ILE A 26 -4.74 0.59 2.79
N ASN A 27 -4.14 0.60 3.97
CA ASN A 27 -4.74 0.06 5.19
C ASN A 27 -5.14 -1.42 5.04
N MET A 28 -4.37 -2.17 4.24
CA MET A 28 -4.57 -3.61 4.08
C MET A 28 -3.94 -4.35 5.26
N THR A 29 -4.68 -5.28 5.85
CA THR A 29 -4.10 -6.24 6.78
C THR A 29 -3.23 -7.24 6.03
N LYS A 30 -2.42 -8.01 6.76
CA LYS A 30 -1.68 -9.15 6.19
C LYS A 30 -2.64 -10.10 5.46
N GLU A 31 -3.77 -10.45 6.08
CA GLU A 31 -4.76 -11.36 5.49
C GLU A 31 -5.45 -10.76 4.25
N ASP A 32 -5.76 -9.46 4.23
CA ASP A 32 -6.28 -8.82 3.02
C ASP A 32 -5.32 -9.00 1.83
N TYR A 33 -4.03 -8.77 2.07
CA TYR A 33 -3.02 -8.94 1.03
C TYR A 33 -2.87 -10.41 0.60
N LEU A 34 -2.80 -11.35 1.54
CA LEU A 34 -2.66 -12.79 1.25
C LEU A 34 -3.90 -13.40 0.57
N ASN A 35 -5.08 -12.85 0.84
CA ASN A 35 -6.32 -13.19 0.13
C ASN A 35 -6.43 -12.49 -1.23
N ASN A 36 -5.35 -11.88 -1.71
CA ASN A 36 -5.21 -11.31 -3.03
C ASN A 36 -6.19 -10.16 -3.32
N VAL A 37 -6.49 -9.32 -2.33
CA VAL A 37 -7.31 -8.10 -2.51
C VAL A 37 -6.74 -7.19 -3.61
N THR A 38 -5.42 -7.19 -3.77
CA THR A 38 -4.76 -6.41 -4.82
C THR A 38 -4.84 -7.03 -6.21
N GLY A 39 -5.27 -8.30 -6.35
CA GLY A 39 -5.31 -9.05 -7.61
C GLY A 39 -3.94 -9.38 -8.21
N THR A 40 -2.88 -9.35 -7.40
CA THR A 40 -1.48 -9.38 -7.87
C THR A 40 -0.66 -10.58 -7.43
N VAL A 41 -1.17 -11.38 -6.51
CA VAL A 41 -0.52 -12.56 -5.93
C VAL A 41 -1.21 -13.81 -6.47
N ARG A 42 -0.46 -14.83 -6.88
CA ARG A 42 -1.04 -16.06 -7.47
C ARG A 42 -1.56 -17.02 -6.40
N ASN A 43 -0.92 -17.04 -5.23
CA ASN A 43 -1.27 -17.89 -4.10
C ASN A 43 -0.73 -17.32 -2.78
N ARG A 44 -1.20 -17.83 -1.64
CA ARG A 44 -0.80 -17.34 -0.31
C ARG A 44 0.70 -17.44 -0.05
N ASP A 45 1.37 -18.49 -0.52
CA ASP A 45 2.81 -18.69 -0.30
C ASP A 45 3.66 -17.62 -0.98
N GLU A 46 3.32 -17.26 -2.23
CA GLU A 46 3.97 -16.14 -2.94
C GLU A 46 3.75 -14.83 -2.18
N GLY A 47 2.54 -14.61 -1.66
CA GLY A 47 2.22 -13.43 -0.85
C GLY A 47 3.09 -13.34 0.40
N GLU A 48 3.28 -14.45 1.12
CA GLU A 48 4.15 -14.51 2.30
C GLU A 48 5.61 -14.23 1.95
N ILE A 49 6.12 -14.76 0.83
CA ILE A 49 7.48 -14.48 0.37
C ILE A 49 7.65 -12.97 0.07
N ILE A 50 6.69 -12.36 -0.62
CA ILE A 50 6.72 -10.92 -0.92
C ILE A 50 6.71 -10.11 0.38
N LEU A 51 5.86 -10.46 1.34
CA LEU A 51 5.78 -9.74 2.61
C LEU A 51 7.08 -9.84 3.44
N ASN A 52 7.79 -10.96 3.34
CA ASN A 52 9.01 -11.20 4.12
C ASN A 52 10.29 -10.71 3.44
N GLN A 53 10.35 -10.70 2.10
CA GLN A 53 11.60 -10.48 1.35
C GLN A 53 11.58 -9.26 0.42
N HIS A 54 10.41 -8.76 0.04
CA HIS A 54 10.28 -7.74 -1.01
C HIS A 54 9.54 -6.48 -0.54
N LEU A 55 9.38 -6.32 0.77
CA LEU A 55 8.76 -5.15 1.34
C LEU A 55 9.65 -3.93 1.14
N GLN A 56 9.08 -2.87 0.58
CA GLN A 56 9.76 -1.60 0.41
C GLN A 56 9.55 -0.71 1.64
N PRO A 57 10.51 0.18 1.96
CA PRO A 57 10.30 1.18 2.98
C PRO A 57 9.18 2.14 2.58
N PHE A 58 8.46 2.67 3.58
CA PHE A 58 7.37 3.61 3.32
C PHE A 58 7.83 4.90 2.65
N SER A 59 9.09 5.30 2.84
CA SER A 59 9.67 6.48 2.17
C SER A 59 9.61 6.38 0.64
N GLU A 60 9.71 5.18 0.07
CA GLU A 60 9.61 4.97 -1.39
C GLU A 60 8.24 5.37 -1.94
N VAL A 61 7.18 5.32 -1.12
CA VAL A 61 5.84 5.78 -1.50
C VAL A 61 5.84 7.29 -1.73
N ILE A 62 6.59 8.02 -0.92
CA ILE A 62 6.69 9.49 -0.99
C ILE A 62 7.62 9.88 -2.14
N GLU A 63 8.77 9.22 -2.25
CA GLU A 63 9.78 9.55 -3.26
C GLU A 63 9.32 9.26 -4.69
N ARG A 64 8.48 8.23 -4.88
CA ARG A 64 7.99 7.83 -6.22
C ARG A 64 6.64 8.42 -6.60
N PHE A 65 5.97 9.12 -5.69
CA PHE A 65 4.68 9.72 -5.98
C PHE A 65 4.81 10.81 -7.05
N VAL A 66 3.98 10.74 -8.07
CA VAL A 66 3.85 11.79 -9.09
C VAL A 66 2.38 12.16 -9.20
N PRO A 67 2.02 13.46 -9.15
CA PRO A 67 0.62 13.90 -9.10
C PRO A 67 -0.08 13.86 -10.48
N ASN A 68 0.09 12.75 -11.21
CA ASN A 68 -0.51 12.52 -12.52
C ASN A 68 -1.94 11.96 -12.41
N ASN A 69 -2.16 11.05 -11.46
CA ASN A 69 -3.43 10.32 -11.29
C ASN A 69 -4.10 10.56 -9.93
N MET A 70 -3.45 11.35 -9.08
CA MET A 70 -3.90 11.72 -7.74
C MET A 70 -3.30 13.09 -7.43
N THR A 71 -4.07 14.01 -6.87
CA THR A 71 -3.57 15.34 -6.52
C THR A 71 -2.67 15.27 -5.29
N GLU A 72 -1.81 16.27 -5.09
CA GLU A 72 -0.98 16.35 -3.87
C GLU A 72 -1.83 16.46 -2.60
N SER A 73 -3.02 17.08 -2.67
CA SER A 73 -3.92 17.19 -1.51
C SER A 73 -4.47 15.83 -1.12
N GLU A 74 -5.01 15.09 -2.08
CA GLU A 74 -5.51 13.73 -1.86
C GLU A 74 -4.40 12.82 -1.33
N PHE A 75 -3.19 12.95 -1.86
CA PHE A 75 -2.04 12.19 -1.37
C PHE A 75 -1.68 12.56 0.07
N LYS A 76 -1.72 13.83 0.45
CA LYS A 76 -1.47 14.27 1.83
C LYS A 76 -2.52 13.71 2.79
N ASP A 77 -3.80 13.71 2.41
CA ASP A 77 -4.89 13.16 3.21
C ASP A 77 -4.70 11.65 3.41
N LEU A 78 -4.39 10.93 2.31
CA LEU A 78 -4.04 9.51 2.34
C LEU A 78 -2.87 9.22 3.28
N LEU A 79 -1.80 10.04 3.25
CA LEU A 79 -0.67 9.90 4.17
C LEU A 79 -1.06 10.08 5.63
N GLN A 80 -2.03 10.94 5.95
CA GLN A 80 -2.55 11.05 7.32
C GLN A 80 -3.33 9.81 7.73
N GLU A 81 -4.14 9.24 6.83
CA GLU A 81 -4.84 7.99 7.09
C GLU A 81 -3.88 6.82 7.37
N THR A 82 -2.75 6.76 6.68
CA THR A 82 -1.74 5.71 6.91
C THR A 82 -1.09 5.74 8.30
N LYS A 83 -1.30 6.83 9.05
CA LYS A 83 -0.82 6.99 10.43
C LYS A 83 -1.88 6.66 11.47
N ASP A 84 -3.16 6.60 11.07
CA ASP A 84 -4.24 6.27 11.98
C ASP A 84 -4.28 4.76 12.27
N ILE A 85 -4.12 4.41 13.54
CA ILE A 85 -4.16 3.03 14.03
C ILE A 85 -5.54 2.37 13.89
N ASN A 86 -6.60 3.18 13.78
CA ASN A 86 -7.97 2.69 13.64
C ASN A 86 -8.46 2.69 12.19
N ALA A 87 -7.58 2.98 11.22
CA ALA A 87 -7.98 3.24 9.84
C ALA A 87 -8.74 2.06 9.18
N LYS A 88 -8.45 0.81 9.56
CA LYS A 88 -9.17 -0.37 9.05
C LYS A 88 -10.65 -0.41 9.47
N TYR A 89 -10.99 0.18 10.61
CA TYR A 89 -12.33 0.16 11.20
C TYR A 89 -13.12 1.44 10.94
N ARG A 90 -12.50 2.45 10.32
CA ARG A 90 -13.19 3.63 9.80
C ARG A 90 -13.88 3.25 8.48
N THR A 91 -14.91 2.43 8.57
CA THR A 91 -15.95 2.39 7.53
C THR A 91 -16.70 3.72 7.58
N THR A 92 -16.57 4.54 6.54
CA THR A 92 -17.55 5.60 6.19
C THR A 92 -18.95 5.05 6.16
#